data_AF-A0A0D9QQI0-F1
#
_entry.id   AF-A0A0D9QQI0-F1
#
_cell.length_a   1.000
_cell.length_b   1.000
_cell.length_c   1.000
_cell.angle_alpha   90.00
_cell.angle_beta   90.00
_cell.angle_gamma   90.00
#
_symmetry.space_group_name_H-M   'P 1'
#
loop_
_entity.id
_entity.type
_entity.pdbx_description
1 polymer ?
#
loop_
_entity_poly.entity_id
_entity_poly.type
_entity_poly.pdbx_seq_one_letter_code
_entity_poly.pdbx_strand_id
1 'polypeptide(L)'
;MEKGESEKTGYPPPSGEEEEEPFDEAVNGSDVEEKNTGVHIYPNKSTYEGFYVHGKKSGLGKLTKRNGEFYHGNFQNGQKHGGGFQLYSSGDFYYGEWKHNKKDGQGIYFFSSTGQYYFGEWCKGSLISGAWIISSEAKYLGTFFRNLPKFKGKFLFANESKINVFYEQTLGISSAYDGGAERVGLHWRSL
;
A
#
# COMPACT_ATOMS: atom_id res chain seq x y z
N MET A 1 -3.01 48.38 30.96
CA MET A 1 -4.40 48.01 30.61
C MET A 1 -4.29 47.47 29.20
N GLU A 2 -4.44 46.20 28.86
CA GLU A 2 -5.36 45.13 29.29
C GLU A 2 -4.83 43.83 28.63
N LYS A 3 -4.35 42.86 29.43
CA LYS A 3 -4.78 41.43 29.52
C LYS A 3 -5.44 40.76 28.29
N GLY A 4 -5.03 39.50 28.06
CA GLY A 4 -5.70 38.49 27.21
C GLY A 4 -4.66 37.50 26.65
N GLU A 5 -4.13 36.59 27.46
CA GLU A 5 -4.59 35.21 27.74
C GLU A 5 -4.25 34.17 26.66
N SER A 6 -3.62 33.10 27.16
CA SER A 6 -3.05 31.95 26.48
C SER A 6 -4.05 30.80 26.41
N GLU A 7 -4.20 30.16 25.25
CA GLU A 7 -4.90 28.88 25.15
C GLU A 7 -3.93 27.73 24.86
N LYS A 8 -3.74 26.89 25.89
CA LYS A 8 -3.21 25.54 25.80
C LYS A 8 -4.38 24.61 25.51
N THR A 9 -4.35 23.86 24.40
CA THR A 9 -5.29 22.76 24.17
C THR A 9 -4.75 21.49 24.80
N GLY A 10 -5.21 21.20 26.02
CA GLY A 10 -5.03 19.91 26.69
C GLY A 10 -6.12 18.94 26.28
N TYR A 11 -5.74 17.73 25.88
CA TYR A 11 -6.67 16.61 25.79
C TYR A 11 -6.97 16.09 27.21
N PRO A 12 -8.23 15.83 27.57
CA PRO A 12 -8.55 15.19 28.84
C PRO A 12 -8.19 13.69 28.81
N PRO A 13 -7.74 13.09 29.92
CA PRO A 13 -7.61 11.64 30.02
C PRO A 13 -8.98 10.99 30.19
N PRO A 14 -9.26 9.84 29.57
CA PRO A 14 -10.42 9.03 29.96
C PRO A 14 -10.13 8.32 31.28
N SER A 15 -10.80 8.75 32.35
CA SER A 15 -10.94 8.05 33.62
C SER A 15 -12.20 7.18 33.59
N GLY A 16 -12.04 5.87 33.73
CA GLY A 16 -13.13 4.91 33.88
C GLY A 16 -12.54 3.56 34.25
N GLU A 17 -12.58 3.25 35.53
CA GLU A 17 -12.29 1.94 36.12
C GLU A 17 -13.36 0.94 35.63
N GLU A 18 -12.96 -0.13 34.95
CA GLU A 18 -13.79 -1.32 34.76
C GLU A 18 -13.10 -2.48 35.47
N GLU A 19 -13.86 -3.11 36.36
CA GLU A 19 -13.48 -4.15 37.31
C GLU A 19 -13.05 -5.44 36.59
N GLU A 20 -11.91 -6.02 36.99
CA GLU A 20 -11.48 -7.33 36.52
C GLU A 20 -12.21 -8.47 37.27
N GLU A 21 -13.02 -9.24 36.56
CA GLU A 21 -13.52 -10.55 37.01
C GLU A 21 -12.52 -11.65 36.59
N PRO A 22 -12.17 -12.62 37.46
CA PRO A 22 -11.15 -13.61 37.15
C PRO A 22 -11.73 -14.73 36.27
N PHE A 23 -11.15 -14.92 35.08
CA PHE A 23 -11.47 -16.08 34.22
C PHE A 23 -10.46 -17.20 34.48
N ASP A 24 -10.78 -18.07 35.44
CA ASP A 24 -10.12 -19.36 35.62
C ASP A 24 -10.67 -20.37 34.61
N GLU A 25 -9.91 -20.61 33.53
CA GLU A 25 -10.03 -21.86 32.79
C GLU A 25 -8.63 -22.37 32.40
N ALA A 26 -8.19 -23.38 33.16
CA ALA A 26 -7.04 -24.17 32.83
C ALA A 26 -7.28 -24.98 31.56
N VAL A 27 -6.62 -24.60 30.45
CA VAL A 27 -6.42 -25.49 29.30
C VAL A 27 -4.97 -25.94 29.28
N ASN A 28 -4.80 -27.20 29.63
CA ASN A 28 -3.55 -27.94 29.62
C ASN A 28 -3.37 -28.56 28.22
N GLY A 29 -2.23 -28.33 27.55
CA GLY A 29 -1.83 -29.14 26.38
C GLY A 29 -1.29 -28.37 25.19
N SER A 30 0.05 -28.32 25.11
CA SER A 30 0.88 -28.30 23.89
C SER A 30 0.48 -27.38 22.73
N ASP A 31 1.07 -26.18 22.71
CA ASP A 31 1.94 -25.72 21.61
C ASP A 31 2.37 -24.29 21.95
N VAL A 32 3.35 -24.17 22.85
CA VAL A 32 4.12 -22.93 22.94
C VAL A 32 4.93 -22.88 21.64
N GLU A 33 4.33 -22.35 20.57
CA GLU A 33 5.11 -21.83 19.44
C GLU A 33 6.11 -20.85 20.07
N GLU A 34 7.36 -21.29 20.22
CA GLU A 34 8.46 -20.43 20.64
C GLU A 34 8.39 -19.17 19.79
N LYS A 35 7.95 -18.07 20.41
CA LYS A 35 7.96 -16.74 19.80
C LYS A 35 9.42 -16.34 19.62
N ASN A 36 10.04 -16.88 18.57
CA ASN A 36 11.43 -16.64 18.22
C ASN A 36 11.49 -15.28 17.51
N THR A 37 11.38 -14.22 18.30
CA THR A 37 11.70 -12.87 17.86
C THR A 37 13.20 -12.72 17.80
N GLY A 38 13.73 -12.25 16.67
CA GLY A 38 15.16 -12.08 16.51
C GLY A 38 15.51 -10.90 15.62
N VAL A 39 16.72 -10.39 15.83
CA VAL A 39 17.37 -9.44 14.91
C VAL A 39 18.36 -10.21 14.06
N HIS A 40 18.21 -10.14 12.75
CA HIS A 40 19.12 -10.74 11.78
C HIS A 40 19.78 -9.65 10.94
N ILE A 41 21.11 -9.62 10.95
CA ILE A 41 21.92 -8.71 10.14
C ILE A 41 22.45 -9.49 8.94
N TYR A 42 22.01 -9.13 7.74
CA TYR A 42 22.43 -9.78 6.50
C TYR A 42 23.81 -9.28 6.06
N PRO A 43 24.57 -10.07 5.25
CA PRO A 43 25.85 -9.63 4.71
C PRO A 43 25.79 -8.31 3.91
N ASN A 44 24.65 -8.02 3.28
CA ASN A 44 24.41 -6.76 2.55
C ASN A 44 24.07 -5.56 3.46
N LYS A 45 24.25 -5.71 4.78
CA LYS A 45 23.90 -4.73 5.83
C LYS A 45 22.41 -4.41 5.95
N SER A 46 21.53 -5.20 5.33
CA SER A 46 20.10 -5.13 5.64
C SER A 46 19.85 -5.76 7.00
N THR A 47 18.80 -5.32 7.68
CA THR A 47 18.39 -5.89 8.97
C THR A 47 16.95 -6.38 8.88
N TYR A 48 16.67 -7.50 9.54
CA TYR A 48 15.31 -7.93 9.84
C TYR A 48 15.14 -8.03 11.35
N GLU A 49 14.02 -7.52 11.84
CA GLU A 49 13.59 -7.60 13.22
C GLU A 49 12.15 -8.12 13.23
N GLY A 50 11.88 -9.28 13.84
CA GLY A 50 10.54 -9.84 13.88
C GLY A 50 10.53 -11.33 14.19
N PHE A 51 9.36 -11.95 14.03
CA PHE A 51 9.18 -13.38 14.35
C PHE A 51 9.72 -14.29 13.24
N TYR A 52 10.11 -15.49 13.67
CA TYR A 52 10.50 -16.60 12.82
C TYR A 52 9.69 -17.86 13.17
N VAL A 53 9.29 -18.60 12.14
CA VAL A 53 8.71 -19.95 12.24
C VAL A 53 9.48 -20.85 11.28
N HIS A 54 10.04 -21.97 11.79
CA HIS A 54 10.91 -22.89 11.05
C HIS A 54 12.04 -22.19 10.27
N GLY A 55 12.69 -21.20 10.90
CA GLY A 55 13.78 -20.43 10.29
C GLY A 55 13.35 -19.44 9.20
N LYS A 56 12.06 -19.26 8.95
CA LYS A 56 11.52 -18.29 7.98
C LYS A 56 10.80 -17.15 8.70
N LYS A 57 10.90 -15.94 8.15
CA LYS A 57 10.16 -14.76 8.65
C LYS A 57 8.66 -15.07 8.65
N SER A 58 8.00 -14.83 9.76
CA SER A 58 6.57 -15.05 9.94
C SER A 58 6.00 -13.98 10.86
N GLY A 59 4.70 -13.72 10.82
CA GLY A 59 4.06 -12.71 11.67
C GLY A 59 4.60 -11.29 11.44
N LEU A 60 4.46 -10.43 12.44
CA LEU A 60 4.93 -9.03 12.34
C LEU A 60 6.45 -8.93 12.31
N GLY A 61 6.96 -8.07 11.42
CA GLY A 61 8.39 -7.77 11.36
C GLY A 61 8.71 -6.52 10.57
N LYS A 62 9.95 -6.06 10.71
CA LYS A 62 10.54 -4.95 9.98
C LYS A 62 11.78 -5.41 9.22
N LEU A 63 11.75 -5.25 7.91
CA LEU A 63 12.92 -5.47 7.03
C LEU A 63 13.44 -4.10 6.56
N THR A 64 14.63 -3.71 7.00
CA THR A 64 15.29 -2.46 6.61
C THR A 64 16.45 -2.77 5.68
N LYS A 65 16.47 -2.16 4.49
CA LYS A 65 17.58 -2.28 3.54
C LYS A 65 18.62 -1.19 3.79
N ARG A 66 19.84 -1.41 3.30
CA ARG A 66 20.97 -0.45 3.41
C ARG A 66 20.67 0.94 2.85
N ASN A 67 19.81 1.04 1.83
CA ASN A 67 19.43 2.30 1.18
C ASN A 67 18.30 3.05 1.92
N GLY A 68 17.91 2.62 3.13
CA GLY A 68 16.84 3.23 3.91
C GLY A 68 15.43 2.78 3.52
N GLU A 69 15.27 2.05 2.41
CA GLU A 69 14.01 1.37 2.08
C GLU A 69 13.65 0.40 3.21
N PHE A 70 12.40 0.41 3.68
CA PHE A 70 11.97 -0.56 4.66
C PHE A 70 10.54 -1.04 4.43
N TYR A 71 10.29 -2.26 4.87
CA TYR A 71 8.96 -2.82 5.03
C TYR A 71 8.70 -3.07 6.50
N HIS A 72 7.51 -2.71 6.98
CA HIS A 72 7.02 -3.05 8.31
C HIS A 72 5.61 -3.62 8.17
N GLY A 73 5.42 -4.87 8.57
CA GLY A 73 4.13 -5.54 8.40
C GLY A 73 4.23 -7.05 8.58
N ASN A 74 3.20 -7.76 8.13
CA ASN A 74 3.13 -9.20 8.29
C ASN A 74 3.99 -9.94 7.25
N PHE A 75 4.57 -11.05 7.69
CA PHE A 75 5.30 -12.00 6.88
C PHE A 75 4.64 -13.38 6.98
N GLN A 76 4.69 -14.13 5.89
CA GLN A 76 4.32 -15.53 5.85
C GLN A 76 5.35 -16.26 5.00
N ASN A 77 5.96 -17.32 5.54
CA ASN A 77 6.97 -18.13 4.84
C ASN A 77 8.10 -17.30 4.21
N GLY A 78 8.56 -16.24 4.89
CA GLY A 78 9.62 -15.36 4.42
C GLY A 78 9.17 -14.24 3.47
N GLN A 79 7.88 -14.16 3.11
CA GLN A 79 7.33 -13.21 2.14
C GLN A 79 6.41 -12.21 2.81
N LYS A 80 6.35 -10.98 2.32
CA LYS A 80 5.35 -9.99 2.77
C LYS A 80 3.95 -10.53 2.51
N HIS A 81 3.09 -10.43 3.52
CA HIS A 81 1.74 -10.94 3.50
C HIS A 81 0.84 -10.05 4.38
N GLY A 82 -0.49 -10.07 4.19
CA GLY A 82 -1.43 -9.32 5.02
C GLY A 82 -1.17 -7.81 5.01
N GLY A 83 -1.52 -7.12 6.09
CA GLY A 83 -1.29 -5.67 6.21
C GLY A 83 0.20 -5.32 6.38
N GLY A 84 0.64 -4.26 5.69
CA GLY A 84 1.98 -3.70 5.88
C GLY A 84 2.22 -2.37 5.19
N PHE A 85 3.25 -1.67 5.67
CA PHE A 85 3.77 -0.41 5.17
C PHE A 85 5.14 -0.62 4.51
N GLN A 86 5.32 -0.10 3.30
CA GLN A 86 6.58 -0.09 2.57
C GLN A 86 6.96 1.35 2.26
N LEU A 87 8.11 1.81 2.74
CA LEU A 87 8.78 3.02 2.25
C LEU A 87 9.81 2.61 1.19
N TYR A 88 9.72 3.18 0.00
CA TYR A 88 10.68 2.97 -1.08
C TYR A 88 11.85 3.95 -0.98
N SER A 89 12.99 3.61 -1.56
CA SER A 89 14.14 4.53 -1.59
C SER A 89 13.90 5.81 -2.40
N SER A 90 12.86 5.83 -3.24
CA SER A 90 12.38 7.04 -3.93
C SER A 90 11.67 8.02 -3.01
N GLY A 91 11.33 7.61 -1.77
CA GLY A 91 10.45 8.34 -0.86
C GLY A 91 8.97 7.97 -1.03
N ASP A 92 8.60 7.33 -2.15
CA ASP A 92 7.25 6.79 -2.33
C ASP A 92 6.92 5.81 -1.20
N PHE A 93 5.64 5.63 -0.91
CA PHE A 93 5.23 4.58 0.02
C PHE A 93 4.00 3.82 -0.45
N TYR A 94 3.87 2.60 0.05
CA TYR A 94 2.65 1.83 -0.02
C TYR A 94 2.19 1.43 1.38
N TYR A 95 0.90 1.60 1.65
CA TYR A 95 0.24 1.09 2.84
C TYR A 95 -0.96 0.26 2.41
N GLY A 96 -1.04 -0.99 2.81
CA GLY A 96 -2.16 -1.84 2.45
C GLY A 96 -1.85 -3.32 2.55
N GLU A 97 -2.61 -4.10 1.80
CA GLU A 97 -2.55 -5.54 1.80
C GLU A 97 -1.46 -6.09 0.86
N TRP A 98 -0.87 -7.19 1.29
CA TRP A 98 0.21 -7.88 0.60
C TRP A 98 -0.09 -9.36 0.46
N LYS A 99 0.30 -9.93 -0.68
CA LYS A 99 0.29 -11.36 -0.92
C LYS A 99 1.51 -11.74 -1.74
N HIS A 100 2.30 -12.69 -1.24
CA HIS A 100 3.51 -13.18 -1.90
C HIS A 100 4.45 -12.07 -2.39
N ASN A 101 4.80 -11.13 -1.51
CA ASN A 101 5.62 -9.95 -1.80
C ASN A 101 5.03 -8.92 -2.78
N LYS A 102 3.75 -9.05 -3.17
CA LYS A 102 3.07 -8.11 -4.07
C LYS A 102 1.94 -7.39 -3.34
N LYS A 103 1.68 -6.16 -3.74
CA LYS A 103 0.48 -5.40 -3.35
C LYS A 103 -0.75 -6.14 -3.89
N ASP A 104 -1.66 -6.54 -3.02
CA ASP A 104 -2.79 -7.42 -3.38
C ASP A 104 -3.89 -7.23 -2.33
N GLY A 105 -5.07 -6.73 -2.72
CA GLY A 105 -6.12 -6.24 -1.83
C GLY A 105 -6.17 -4.71 -1.76
N GLN A 106 -6.75 -4.15 -0.69
CA GLN A 106 -6.91 -2.72 -0.52
C GLN A 106 -5.58 -2.03 -0.16
N GLY A 107 -5.34 -0.85 -0.72
CA GLY A 107 -4.17 -0.06 -0.33
C GLY A 107 -4.03 1.31 -0.97
N ILE A 108 -3.11 2.09 -0.39
CA ILE A 108 -2.71 3.44 -0.77
C ILE A 108 -1.29 3.38 -1.31
N TYR A 109 -1.05 3.99 -2.46
CA TYR A 109 0.30 4.23 -2.97
C TYR A 109 0.52 5.72 -3.16
N PHE A 110 1.49 6.29 -2.46
CA PHE A 110 1.82 7.72 -2.50
C PHE A 110 3.10 7.96 -3.29
N PHE A 111 3.06 8.95 -4.16
CA PHE A 111 4.19 9.40 -4.98
C PHE A 111 4.86 10.60 -4.30
N SER A 112 6.02 10.39 -3.70
CA SER A 112 6.69 11.44 -2.91
C SER A 112 7.15 12.62 -3.76
N SER A 113 7.41 12.41 -5.04
CA SER A 113 7.86 13.47 -5.96
C SER A 113 6.74 14.44 -6.35
N THR A 114 5.48 14.00 -6.29
CA THR A 114 4.33 14.79 -6.79
C THR A 114 3.28 15.09 -5.73
N GLY A 115 3.28 14.35 -4.61
CA GLY A 115 2.21 14.41 -3.60
C GLY A 115 0.92 13.70 -4.04
N GLN A 116 0.89 13.12 -5.25
CA GLN A 116 -0.25 12.35 -5.74
C GLN A 116 -0.33 11.01 -5.04
N TYR A 117 -1.52 10.40 -5.04
CA TYR A 117 -1.66 9.04 -4.57
C TYR A 117 -2.77 8.26 -5.26
N TYR A 118 -2.58 6.95 -5.30
CA TYR A 118 -3.60 5.99 -5.62
C TYR A 118 -4.23 5.44 -4.34
N PHE A 119 -5.52 5.16 -4.38
CA PHE A 119 -6.25 4.45 -3.34
C PHE A 119 -7.23 3.48 -3.98
N GLY A 120 -7.23 2.22 -3.56
CA GLY A 120 -8.22 1.24 -3.99
C GLY A 120 -7.70 -0.19 -3.99
N GLU A 121 -8.23 -0.99 -4.90
CA GLU A 121 -7.96 -2.42 -5.02
C GLU A 121 -6.73 -2.69 -5.90
N TRP A 122 -5.83 -3.52 -5.39
CA TRP A 122 -4.60 -3.95 -6.04
C TRP A 122 -4.66 -5.45 -6.33
N CYS A 123 -4.12 -5.85 -7.47
CA CYS A 123 -3.96 -7.26 -7.80
C CYS A 123 -2.56 -7.48 -8.38
N LYS A 124 -1.79 -8.40 -7.80
CA LYS A 124 -0.45 -8.78 -8.26
C LYS A 124 0.47 -7.57 -8.52
N GLY A 125 0.37 -6.53 -7.69
CA GLY A 125 1.21 -5.34 -7.74
C GLY A 125 0.69 -4.16 -8.57
N SER A 126 -0.45 -4.31 -9.25
CA SER A 126 -1.08 -3.24 -10.04
C SER A 126 -2.40 -2.80 -9.43
N LEU A 127 -2.69 -1.50 -9.44
CA LEU A 127 -4.02 -0.97 -9.14
C LEU A 127 -4.98 -1.45 -10.24
N ILE A 128 -6.16 -1.94 -9.85
CA ILE A 128 -7.19 -2.42 -10.78
C ILE A 128 -8.48 -1.60 -10.70
N SER A 129 -8.81 -1.03 -9.54
CA SER A 129 -9.94 -0.12 -9.39
C SER A 129 -9.74 0.80 -8.20
N GLY A 130 -10.19 2.06 -8.31
CA GLY A 130 -10.11 3.00 -7.21
C GLY A 130 -10.04 4.44 -7.67
N ALA A 131 -9.29 5.22 -6.91
CA ALA A 131 -9.08 6.64 -7.11
C ALA A 131 -7.61 6.95 -7.42
N TRP A 132 -7.39 7.88 -8.35
CA TRP A 132 -6.14 8.63 -8.47
C TRP A 132 -6.39 10.06 -8.01
N ILE A 133 -5.75 10.42 -6.90
CA ILE A 133 -5.84 11.76 -6.33
C ILE A 133 -4.67 12.56 -6.91
N ILE A 134 -5.02 13.52 -7.76
CA ILE A 134 -4.09 14.31 -8.57
C ILE A 134 -3.70 15.58 -7.81
N SER A 135 -4.68 16.18 -7.14
CA SER A 135 -4.52 17.36 -6.28
C SER A 135 -5.72 17.46 -5.33
N SER A 136 -5.79 18.53 -4.52
CA SER A 136 -6.99 18.92 -3.78
C SER A 136 -8.20 19.20 -4.67
N GLU A 137 -7.95 19.54 -5.94
CA GLU A 137 -8.97 20.00 -6.87
C GLU A 137 -9.43 18.93 -7.86
N ALA A 138 -8.66 17.84 -8.03
CA ALA A 138 -8.93 16.86 -9.07
C ALA A 138 -8.64 15.44 -8.60
N LYS A 139 -9.58 14.54 -8.91
CA LYS A 139 -9.41 13.11 -8.78
C LYS A 139 -10.03 12.35 -9.95
N TYR A 140 -9.42 11.23 -10.31
CA TYR A 140 -10.02 10.26 -11.22
C TYR A 140 -10.58 9.08 -10.43
N LEU A 141 -11.79 8.63 -10.74
CA LEU A 141 -12.40 7.40 -10.23
C LEU A 141 -12.65 6.42 -11.38
N GLY A 142 -12.18 5.18 -11.27
CA GLY A 142 -12.43 4.18 -12.29
C GLY A 142 -11.59 2.92 -12.16
N THR A 143 -11.45 2.23 -13.29
CA THR A 143 -10.61 1.03 -13.40
C THR A 143 -9.25 1.36 -13.99
N PHE A 144 -8.27 0.52 -13.69
CA PHE A 144 -6.89 0.72 -14.09
C PHE A 144 -6.32 -0.53 -14.76
N PHE A 145 -5.40 -0.32 -15.70
CA PHE A 145 -4.59 -1.37 -16.28
C PHE A 145 -3.14 -0.90 -16.33
N ARG A 146 -2.23 -1.65 -15.72
CA ARG A 146 -0.82 -1.25 -15.55
C ARG A 146 -0.69 0.14 -14.90
N ASN A 147 -1.54 0.42 -13.89
CA ASN A 147 -1.63 1.68 -13.16
C ASN A 147 -1.99 2.91 -14.02
N LEU A 148 -2.61 2.70 -15.19
CA LEU A 148 -3.17 3.77 -16.02
C LEU A 148 -4.69 3.65 -16.06
N PRO A 149 -5.45 4.77 -16.03
CA PRO A 149 -6.88 4.77 -16.28
C PRO A 149 -7.27 3.93 -17.51
N LYS A 150 -8.29 3.08 -17.36
CA LYS A 150 -8.83 2.24 -18.46
C LYS A 150 -10.35 2.20 -18.41
N PHE A 151 -10.97 2.00 -19.57
CA PHE A 151 -12.42 1.88 -19.76
C PHE A 151 -13.16 3.13 -19.25
N LYS A 152 -14.32 2.94 -18.61
CA LYS A 152 -15.15 4.02 -18.06
C LYS A 152 -14.57 4.49 -16.73
N GLY A 153 -14.32 5.79 -16.64
CA GLY A 153 -14.01 6.46 -15.39
C GLY A 153 -14.49 7.90 -15.40
N LYS A 154 -14.26 8.62 -14.30
CA LYS A 154 -14.71 10.01 -14.13
C LYS A 154 -13.61 10.84 -13.51
N PHE A 155 -13.29 11.96 -14.13
CA PHE A 155 -12.64 13.06 -13.43
C PHE A 155 -13.68 13.80 -12.63
N LEU A 156 -13.40 14.02 -11.36
CA LEU A 156 -14.18 14.80 -10.43
C LEU A 156 -13.35 15.98 -9.98
N PHE A 157 -13.97 17.16 -10.00
CA PHE A 157 -13.32 18.41 -9.64
C PHE A 157 -13.91 18.98 -8.35
N ALA A 158 -13.17 19.85 -7.66
CA ALA A 158 -13.62 20.48 -6.41
C ALA A 158 -14.90 21.32 -6.57
N ASN A 159 -15.16 21.85 -7.77
CA ASN A 159 -16.40 22.57 -8.11
C ASN A 159 -17.58 21.64 -8.45
N GLU A 160 -17.50 20.36 -8.05
CA GLU A 160 -18.50 19.30 -8.30
C GLU A 160 -18.72 18.92 -9.77
N SER A 161 -18.04 19.58 -10.71
CA SER A 161 -18.09 19.19 -12.11
C SER A 161 -17.46 17.82 -12.31
N LYS A 162 -17.91 17.13 -13.37
CA LYS A 162 -17.40 15.80 -13.73
C LYS A 162 -17.22 15.65 -15.23
N ILE A 163 -16.13 14.99 -15.62
CA ILE A 163 -15.90 14.55 -16.99
C ILE A 163 -15.91 13.03 -16.99
N ASN A 164 -16.91 12.44 -17.64
CA ASN A 164 -16.90 11.01 -17.90
C ASN A 164 -15.91 10.75 -19.04
N VAL A 165 -14.97 9.85 -18.83
CA VAL A 165 -13.99 9.44 -19.83
C VAL A 165 -14.16 7.97 -20.14
N PHE A 166 -14.03 7.63 -21.42
CA PHE A 166 -13.99 6.24 -21.89
C PHE A 166 -12.67 6.03 -22.62
N TYR A 167 -11.82 5.18 -22.06
CA TYR A 167 -10.57 4.75 -22.70
C TYR A 167 -10.81 3.40 -23.38
N GLU A 168 -10.76 3.38 -24.71
CA GLU A 168 -10.66 2.15 -25.47
C GLU A 168 -9.19 1.85 -25.75
N GLN A 169 -8.73 0.66 -25.33
CA GLN A 169 -7.40 0.19 -25.67
C GLN A 169 -7.53 -0.66 -26.94
N THR A 170 -7.21 -0.09 -28.10
CA THR A 170 -7.14 -0.85 -29.35
C THR A 170 -5.71 -1.38 -29.57
N LEU A 171 -5.60 -2.68 -29.84
CA LEU A 171 -4.34 -3.28 -30.29
C LEU A 171 -4.24 -3.04 -31.80
N GLY A 172 -3.41 -2.09 -32.22
CA GLY A 172 -3.09 -1.92 -33.63
C GLY A 172 -2.01 -2.92 -34.04
N ILE A 173 -2.36 -3.95 -34.81
CA ILE A 173 -1.36 -4.72 -35.54
C ILE A 173 -0.99 -3.88 -36.77
N SER A 174 0.14 -3.19 -36.72
CA SER A 174 0.70 -2.53 -37.89
C SER A 174 1.48 -3.56 -38.70
N SER A 175 0.85 -4.16 -39.70
CA SER A 175 1.54 -4.94 -40.72
C SER A 175 2.20 -3.99 -41.72
N ALA A 176 3.26 -3.31 -41.30
CA ALA A 176 4.18 -2.69 -42.25
C ALA A 176 5.02 -3.82 -42.84
N TYR A 177 4.73 -4.20 -44.09
CA TYR A 177 5.61 -5.03 -44.90
C TYR A 177 6.88 -4.24 -45.22
N ASP A 178 7.79 -4.19 -44.26
CA ASP A 178 9.19 -3.90 -44.49
C ASP A 178 10.02 -4.59 -43.40
N GLY A 179 10.63 -5.73 -43.75
CA GLY A 179 11.69 -6.37 -42.96
C GLY A 179 11.36 -6.79 -41.52
N GLY A 180 10.51 -7.82 -41.34
CA GLY A 180 10.76 -8.87 -40.34
C GLY A 180 10.55 -8.61 -38.85
N ALA A 181 9.87 -7.54 -38.43
CA ALA A 181 9.44 -7.42 -37.02
C ALA A 181 8.02 -6.86 -36.90
N GLU A 182 7.08 -7.67 -36.40
CA GLU A 182 5.78 -7.19 -35.96
C GLU A 182 5.96 -6.17 -34.83
N ARG A 183 5.60 -4.91 -35.07
CA ARG A 183 5.61 -3.86 -34.04
C ARG A 183 4.19 -3.67 -33.53
N VAL A 184 3.90 -4.22 -32.35
CA VAL A 184 2.65 -3.96 -31.63
C VAL A 184 2.72 -2.55 -31.03
N GLY A 185 2.00 -1.60 -31.63
CA GLY A 185 1.84 -0.24 -31.13
C GLY A 185 0.66 -0.14 -30.17
N LEU A 186 0.90 0.40 -28.97
CA LEU A 186 -0.17 0.77 -28.04
C LEU A 186 -0.62 2.19 -28.37
N HIS A 187 -1.89 2.36 -28.73
CA HIS A 187 -2.49 3.66 -29.00
C HIS A 187 -3.62 3.95 -28.00
N TRP A 188 -3.66 5.17 -27.50
CA TRP A 188 -4.73 5.68 -26.64
C TRP A 188 -5.56 6.67 -27.46
N ARG A 189 -6.88 6.49 -27.52
CA ARG A 189 -7.81 7.46 -28.12
C ARG A 189 -8.91 7.79 -27.12
N SER A 190 -9.18 9.08 -26.93
CA SER A 190 -10.41 9.56 -26.32
C SER A 190 -11.47 9.69 -27.43
N LEU A 191 -12.68 9.20 -27.18
CA LEU A 191 -13.86 9.48 -28.02
C LEU A 191 -14.47 10.83 -27.64
#